data_AF-A0A1F2TJC5-F1
#
_entry.id   AF-A0A1F2TJC5-F1
#
_cell.length_a   1.000
_cell.length_b   1.000
_cell.length_c   1.000
_cell.angle_alpha   90.00
_cell.angle_beta   90.00
_cell.angle_gamma   90.00
#
_symmetry.space_group_name_H-M   'P 1'
#
loop_
_entity.id
_entity.type
_entity.pdbx_description
1 polymer ?
#
loop_
_entity_poly.entity_id
_entity_poly.type
_entity_poly.pdbx_seq_one_letter_code
_entity_poly.pdbx_strand_id
1 'polypeptide(L)' 'MKVAEIRDLAVDELRQREKDMDDQLFRLRIQKSMGQLEAAQKLKTLRRDLARVKTVLREKETA' A
#
# COMPACT_ATOMS: atom_id res chain seq x y z
N MET A 1 4.42 -7.22 1.05
CA MET A 1 5.13 -6.97 2.34
C MET A 1 4.79 -8.02 3.39
N LYS A 2 5.72 -8.30 4.33
CA LYS A 2 5.40 -9.05 5.57
C LYS A 2 4.84 -8.09 6.61
N VAL A 3 3.85 -8.55 7.39
CA VAL A 3 3.15 -7.72 8.39
C VAL A 3 4.05 -7.35 9.57
N ALA A 4 5.05 -8.17 9.89
CA ALA A 4 6.01 -7.92 10.97
C ALA A 4 6.78 -6.60 10.75
N GLU A 5 7.34 -6.40 9.55
CA GLU A 5 8.08 -5.18 9.19
C GLU A 5 7.18 -3.93 9.21
N ILE A 6 5.87 -4.09 9.00
CA ILE A 6 4.89 -3.00 9.04
C ILE A 6 4.59 -2.60 10.48
N ARG A 7 4.61 -3.55 11.43
CA ARG A 7 4.35 -3.28 12.85
C ARG A 7 5.52 -2.58 13.54
N ASP A 8 6.75 -2.83 13.12
CA ASP A 8 7.95 -2.20 13.71
C ASP A 8 8.13 -0.73 13.33
N LEU A 9 7.47 -0.24 12.28
CA LEU A 9 7.60 1.16 11.82
C LEU A 9 6.83 2.15 12.69
N ALA A 10 7.29 3.39 12.75
CA ALA A 10 6.56 4.48 13.40
C ALA A 10 5.23 4.78 12.68
N VAL A 11 4.25 5.33 13.40
CA VAL A 11 2.95 5.73 12.83
C VAL A 11 3.11 6.74 11.70
N ASP A 12 4.05 7.68 11.84
CA ASP A 12 4.37 8.67 10.80
C ASP A 12 4.96 8.05 9.53
N GLU A 13 5.85 7.06 9.67
CA GLU A 13 6.39 6.32 8.52
C GLU A 13 5.30 5.49 7.83
N LEU A 14 4.36 4.93 8.58
CA LEU A 14 3.21 4.22 8.01
C LEU A 14 2.31 5.18 7.21
N ARG A 15 2.09 6.41 7.71
CA ARG A 15 1.33 7.44 6.99
C ARG A 15 2.05 7.91 5.72
N GLN A 16 3.38 8.05 5.74
CA GLN A 16 4.14 8.35 4.54
C GLN A 16 4.06 7.22 3.52
N ARG A 17 4.27 5.97 3.96
CA ARG A 17 4.14 4.80 3.09
C ARG A 17 2.75 4.66 2.49
N GLU A 18 1.70 4.97 3.24
CA GLU A 18 0.33 4.98 2.70
C GLU A 18 0.22 5.95 1.51
N LYS A 19 0.72 7.18 1.65
CA LYS A 19 0.69 8.17 0.58
C LYS A 19 1.50 7.73 -0.64
N ASP A 20 2.72 7.23 -0.43
CA ASP A 20 3.56 6.73 -1.53
C ASP A 20 2.90 5.57 -2.29
N MET A 21 2.23 4.67 -1.56
CA MET A 21 1.51 3.55 -2.15
C MET A 21 0.25 3.99 -2.92
N ASP A 22 -0.43 5.04 -2.47
CA ASP A 22 -1.59 5.60 -3.16
C ASP A 22 -1.17 6.27 -4.49
N ASP A 23 -0.06 7.01 -4.48
CA ASP A 23 0.55 7.58 -5.69
C ASP A 23 1.00 6.49 -6.68
N GLN A 24 1.63 5.42 -6.18
CA GLN A 24 1.98 4.27 -7.02
C GLN A 24 0.73 3.57 -7.58
N LEU A 25 -0.33 3.45 -6.80
CA LEU A 25 -1.61 2.91 -7.27
C LEU A 25 -2.21 3.78 -8.37
N PHE A 26 -2.10 5.11 -8.27
CA PHE A 26 -2.58 6.03 -9.29
C PHE A 26 -1.83 5.83 -10.61
N ARG A 27 -0.49 5.80 -10.56
CA ARG A 27 0.36 5.53 -11.74
C ARG A 27 0.07 4.17 -12.36
N LEU A 28 -0.08 3.11 -11.55
CA LEU A 28 -0.42 1.77 -12.04
C LEU A 28 -1.83 1.70 -12.63
N ARG A 29 -2.77 2.51 -12.14
CA ARG A 29 -4.13 2.58 -12.68
C ARG A 29 -4.13 3.19 -14.08
N ILE A 30 -3.30 4.22 -14.30
CA ILE A 30 -3.06 4.81 -15.61
C ILE A 30 -2.36 3.82 -16.55
N GLN A 31 -1.30 3.14 -16.10
CA GLN A 31 -0.63 2.11 -16.90
C GLN A 31 -1.57 0.94 -17.26
N LYS A 32 -2.46 0.57 -16.34
CA LYS A 32 -3.51 -0.42 -16.59
C LYS A 32 -4.50 0.07 -17.65
N SER A 33 -4.91 1.34 -17.63
CA SER A 33 -5.80 1.88 -18.67
C SER A 33 -5.11 1.98 -20.03
N MET A 34 -3.78 2.11 -20.06
CA MET A 34 -2.95 2.03 -21.28
C MET A 34 -2.78 0.58 -21.81
N GLY A 35 -3.36 -0.44 -21.16
CA GLY A 35 -3.39 -1.81 -21.67
C GLY A 35 -2.18 -2.69 -21.29
N GLN A 36 -1.30 -2.24 -20.40
CA GLN A 36 -0.18 -3.08 -19.93
C GLN A 36 -0.65 -4.11 -18.90
N LEU A 37 -0.73 -5.39 -19.32
CA LEU A 37 -1.16 -6.53 -18.50
C LEU A 37 -0.25 -6.78 -17.27
N GLU A 38 1.03 -6.45 -17.34
CA GLU A 38 1.96 -6.57 -16.20
C GLU A 38 1.55 -5.70 -15.00
N ALA A 39 0.88 -4.57 -15.25
CA ALA A 39 0.42 -3.69 -14.19
C ALA A 39 -0.75 -4.29 -13.40
N ALA A 40 -1.51 -5.24 -13.96
CA ALA A 40 -2.68 -5.82 -13.31
C ALA A 40 -2.31 -6.66 -12.08
N GLN A 41 -1.26 -7.47 -12.17
CA GLN A 41 -0.76 -8.30 -11.06
C GLN A 41 -0.20 -7.40 -9.93
N LYS A 42 0.61 -6.41 -10.31
CA LYS A 42 1.22 -5.42 -9.39
C LYS A 42 0.16 -4.57 -8.69
N LEU A 43 -0.92 -4.20 -9.36
CA LEU A 43 -2.04 -3.46 -8.77
C LEU A 43 -2.70 -4.27 -7.64
N LYS A 44 -2.87 -5.59 -7.84
CA LYS A 44 -3.52 -6.47 -6.87
C LYS A 44 -2.65 -6.67 -5.62
N THR A 45 -1.34 -6.80 -5.78
CA THR A 45 -0.39 -6.87 -4.66
C THR A 45 -0.31 -5.55 -3.91
N LEU A 46 -0.21 -4.42 -4.61
CA LEU A 46 -0.10 -3.11 -4.00
C LEU A 46 -1.36 -2.73 -3.20
N ARG A 47 -2.56 -3.04 -3.71
CA ARG A 47 -3.82 -2.87 -2.94
C ARG A 47 -3.84 -3.68 -1.64
N ARG A 48 -3.33 -4.92 -1.67
CA ARG A 48 -3.28 -5.77 -0.48
C ARG A 48 -2.28 -5.25 0.54
N ASP A 49 -1.13 -4.76 0.07
CA ASP A 49 -0.13 -4.19 0.96
C ASP A 49 -0.61 -2.85 1.56
N LEU A 50 -1.29 -1.99 0.80
CA LEU A 50 -1.96 -0.78 1.33
C LEU A 50 -2.99 -1.12 2.41
N ALA A 51 -3.82 -2.15 2.18
CA ALA A 51 -4.81 -2.59 3.15
C ALA A 51 -4.15 -3.04 4.47
N ARG A 52 -3.03 -3.78 4.39
CA ARG A 52 -2.27 -4.20 5.57
C ARG A 52 -1.69 -3.02 6.35
N VAL A 53 -1.14 -2.02 5.65
CA VAL A 53 -0.64 -0.78 6.28
C VAL A 53 -1.77 -0.07 7.02
N LYS A 54 -2.94 0.12 6.37
CA LYS A 54 -4.12 0.73 6.99
C LYS A 54 -4.61 -0.03 8.22
N THR A 55 -4.64 -1.36 8.16
CA THR A 55 -5.02 -2.19 9.31
C THR A 55 -4.07 -1.99 10.48
N VAL A 56 -2.75 -2.05 10.26
CA VAL A 56 -1.76 -1.84 11.34
C VAL A 56 -1.83 -0.42 11.90
N LEU A 57 -2.07 0.57 11.04
CA LEU A 57 -2.23 1.97 11.46
C LEU A 57 -3.46 2.11 12.37
N ARG A 58 -4.57 1.44 12.04
CA ARG A 58 -5.76 1.39 12.90
C ARG A 58 -5.51 0.60 14.18
N GLU A 59 -4.81 -0.53 14.12
CA GLU A 59 -4.41 -1.30 15.32
C GLU A 59 -3.61 -0.41 16.29
N LYS A 60 -2.67 0.41 15.79
CA LYS A 60 -1.87 1.34 16.60
C LYS A 60 -2.65 2.54 17.14
N GLU A 61 -3.69 2.98 16.44
CA GLU A 61 -4.54 4.09 16.89
C GLU A 61 -5.57 3.65 17.96
N THR A 62 -5.91 2.36 17.97
CA THR A 62 -6.92 1.78 18.89
C THR A 62 -6.28 1.12 20.12
N ALA A 63 -4.96 0.92 20.13
CA ALA A 63 -4.17 0.38 21.24
C ALA A 63 -3.67 1.51 22.14
#